data_AF-A0A847TA12-F1
#
_entry.id   AF-A0A847TA12-F1
#
_cell.length_a   1.000
_cell.length_b   1.000
_cell.length_c   1.000
_cell.angle_alpha   90.00
_cell.angle_beta   90.00
_cell.angle_gamma   90.00
#
_symmetry.space_group_name_H-M   'P 1'
#
loop_
_entity.id
_entity.type
_entity.pdbx_description
1 polymer ?
#
loop_
_entity_poly.entity_id
_entity_poly.type
_entity_poly.pdbx_seq_one_letter_code
_entity_poly.pdbx_strand_id
1 'polypeptide(L)'
;MKKLHIHLWLWSLLSVMILLGVSCKKKNDPSPNKETREVVFLGSFVPDMITLEKENVVVLSFKKCQGTFKFVLARVSSNMYMSFLKHARKSARPVKIYIYKGSTDIAEIK
;
A
#
# COMPACT_ATOMS: atom_id res chain seq x y z
N MET A 1 -37.47 17.00 -49.54
CA MET A 1 -36.76 16.21 -48.50
C MET A 1 -35.38 16.82 -48.20
N LYS A 2 -35.31 18.00 -47.56
CA LYS A 2 -34.02 18.66 -47.23
C LYS A 2 -33.94 19.25 -45.81
N LYS A 3 -35.04 19.22 -45.04
CA LYS A 3 -35.10 19.79 -43.68
C LYS A 3 -34.77 18.80 -42.55
N LEU A 4 -34.69 17.49 -42.84
CA LEU A 4 -34.40 16.47 -41.82
C LEU A 4 -32.90 16.28 -41.53
N HIS A 5 -32.01 16.69 -42.44
CA HIS A 5 -30.57 16.43 -42.26
C HIS A 5 -29.87 17.37 -41.29
N ILE A 6 -30.42 18.56 -41.03
CA ILE A 6 -29.79 19.58 -40.16
C ILE A 6 -29.97 19.23 -38.68
N HIS A 7 -31.07 18.57 -38.32
CA HIS A 7 -31.33 18.16 -36.93
C HIS A 7 -30.44 17.01 -36.44
N LEU A 8 -29.97 16.15 -37.36
CA LEU A 8 -29.14 15.00 -37.02
C LEU A 8 -27.71 15.40 -36.64
N TRP A 9 -27.22 16.52 -37.17
CA TRP A 9 -25.87 17.02 -36.90
C TRP A 9 -25.75 17.73 -35.54
N LEU A 10 -26.81 18.39 -35.06
CA LEU A 10 -26.79 19.04 -33.74
C LEU A 10 -26.75 18.03 -32.59
N TRP A 11 -27.33 16.85 -32.76
CA TRP A 11 -27.34 15.80 -31.73
C TRP A 11 -26.00 15.07 -31.62
N SER A 12 -25.21 15.04 -32.69
CA SER A 12 -23.87 14.42 -32.68
C SER A 12 -22.87 15.21 -31.81
N LEU A 13 -22.94 16.55 -31.83
CA LEU A 13 -22.05 17.41 -31.04
C LEU A 13 -22.32 17.36 -29.53
N LEU A 14 -23.56 17.08 -29.11
CA LEU A 14 -23.92 17.02 -27.69
C LEU A 14 -23.44 15.72 -27.01
N SER A 15 -23.18 14.66 -27.78
CA SER A 15 -22.72 13.36 -27.27
C SER A 15 -21.25 13.39 -26.78
N VAL A 16 -20.42 14.28 -27.34
CA VAL A 16 -18.98 14.33 -27.02
C VAL A 16 -18.70 14.97 -25.66
N MET A 17 -19.62 15.77 -25.12
CA MET A 17 -19.46 16.43 -23.81
C MET A 17 -19.67 15.51 -22.60
N ILE A 18 -20.18 14.29 -22.79
CA ILE A 18 -20.46 13.35 -21.68
C ILE A 18 -19.21 12.51 -21.34
N LEU A 19 -18.19 12.49 -22.20
CA LEU A 19 -16.98 11.65 -22.02
C LEU A 19 -15.90 12.27 -21.11
N LEU A 20 -16.02 13.54 -20.70
CA LEU A 20 -15.05 14.20 -19.80
C LEU A 20 -15.41 14.11 -18.31
N GLY A 21 -16.55 13.51 -17.97
CA GLY A 21 -17.07 13.43 -16.60
C GLY A 21 -16.62 12.23 -15.77
N VAL A 22 -15.87 11.28 -16.34
CA VAL A 22 -15.32 10.16 -15.57
C VAL A 22 -14.00 10.60 -14.93
N SER A 23 -14.10 11.63 -14.08
CA SER A 23 -13.12 11.93 -13.06
C SER A 23 -12.74 10.62 -12.40
N CYS A 24 -11.47 10.22 -12.52
CA CYS A 24 -10.92 9.10 -11.79
C CYS A 24 -11.30 9.24 -10.33
N LYS A 25 -12.35 8.56 -9.89
CA LYS A 25 -12.55 8.28 -8.48
C LYS A 25 -11.40 7.35 -8.12
N LYS A 26 -10.30 7.96 -7.67
CA LYS A 26 -9.29 7.29 -6.87
C LYS A 26 -10.08 6.61 -5.77
N LYS A 27 -10.25 5.29 -5.90
CA LYS A 27 -10.86 4.46 -4.86
C LYS A 27 -10.07 4.81 -3.62
N ASN A 28 -10.75 5.45 -2.66
CA ASN A 28 -10.24 5.50 -1.31
C ASN A 28 -10.07 4.04 -0.94
N ASP A 29 -8.82 3.57 -0.92
CA ASP A 29 -8.47 2.32 -0.27
C ASP A 29 -9.19 2.35 1.08
N PRO A 30 -9.90 1.26 1.46
CA PRO A 30 -10.48 1.19 2.77
C PRO A 30 -9.37 1.49 3.76
N SER A 31 -9.52 2.60 4.51
CA SER A 31 -8.59 2.98 5.58
C SER A 31 -8.25 1.71 6.33
N PRO A 32 -6.99 1.25 6.33
CA PRO A 32 -6.65 -0.01 6.97
C PRO A 32 -7.10 0.14 8.40
N ASN A 33 -7.96 -0.80 8.81
CA ASN A 33 -8.54 -0.98 10.14
C ASN A 33 -7.70 -0.24 11.18
N LYS A 34 -8.20 0.91 11.69
CA LYS A 34 -7.47 1.76 12.64
C LYS A 34 -7.28 0.96 13.91
N GLU A 35 -6.19 0.23 13.96
CA GLU A 35 -5.82 -0.56 15.11
C GLU A 35 -5.51 0.41 16.24
N THR A 36 -6.35 0.40 17.28
CA THR A 36 -6.28 1.31 18.44
C THR A 36 -5.13 1.00 19.39
N ARG A 37 -4.30 0.01 19.06
CA ARG A 37 -3.13 -0.37 19.84
C ARG A 37 -2.07 0.73 19.76
N GLU A 38 -1.48 1.07 20.90
CA GLU A 38 -0.40 2.06 20.99
C GLU A 38 0.81 1.59 20.16
N VAL A 39 1.34 2.48 19.32
CA VAL A 39 2.48 2.21 18.45
C VAL A 39 3.74 2.81 19.06
N VAL A 40 4.79 2.00 19.20
CA VAL A 40 6.06 2.38 19.80
C VAL A 40 7.18 2.24 18.77
N PHE A 41 8.08 3.22 18.73
CA PHE A 41 9.30 3.11 17.94
C PHE A 41 10.25 2.10 18.58
N LEU A 42 10.58 1.03 17.85
CA LEU A 42 11.50 0.00 18.33
C LEU A 42 12.96 0.37 18.06
N GLY A 43 13.23 0.94 16.88
CA GLY A 43 14.59 1.27 16.47
C GLY A 43 14.79 1.30 14.95
N SER A 44 16.03 1.54 14.55
CA SER A 44 16.46 1.48 13.14
C SER A 44 17.36 0.27 12.92
N PHE A 45 16.93 -0.68 12.10
CA PHE A 45 17.62 -1.95 11.93
C PHE A 45 17.79 -2.35 10.47
N VAL A 46 18.81 -3.15 10.18
CA VAL A 46 19.01 -3.74 8.85
C VAL A 46 18.24 -5.06 8.80
N PRO A 47 17.33 -5.27 7.83
CA PRO A 47 16.63 -6.54 7.68
C PRO A 47 17.61 -7.67 7.35
N ASP A 48 17.42 -8.83 7.98
CA ASP A 48 18.28 -10.00 7.81
C ASP A 48 17.50 -11.13 7.11
N MET A 49 16.43 -11.62 7.74
CA MET A 49 15.50 -12.58 7.15
C MET A 49 14.20 -11.88 6.74
N ILE A 50 13.66 -12.26 5.57
CA ILE A 50 12.37 -11.79 5.07
C ILE A 50 11.67 -13.01 4.48
N THR A 51 10.65 -13.51 5.15
CA THR A 51 9.89 -14.69 4.75
C THR A 51 8.42 -14.35 4.62
N LEU A 52 7.80 -14.66 3.48
CA LEU A 52 6.36 -14.51 3.28
C LEU A 52 5.67 -15.79 3.76
N GLU A 53 4.83 -15.66 4.78
CA GLU A 53 3.95 -16.72 5.26
C GLU A 53 2.56 -16.63 4.60
N LYS A 54 1.67 -17.53 5.01
CA LYS A 54 0.27 -17.53 4.58
C LYS A 54 -0.41 -16.20 4.95
N GLU A 55 -1.50 -15.88 4.26
CA GLU A 55 -2.36 -14.74 4.60
C GLU A 55 -1.68 -13.36 4.51
N ASN A 56 -0.71 -13.19 3.61
CA ASN A 56 0.02 -11.92 3.41
C ASN A 56 0.77 -11.44 4.67
N VAL A 57 1.20 -12.35 5.53
CA VAL A 57 2.04 -12.03 6.69
C VAL A 57 3.51 -12.20 6.31
N VAL A 58 4.33 -11.18 6.58
CA VAL A 58 5.78 -11.26 6.41
C VAL A 58 6.42 -11.40 7.77
N VAL A 59 7.25 -12.42 7.92
CA VAL A 59 8.10 -12.62 9.09
C VAL A 59 9.48 -12.03 8.80
N LEU A 60 9.91 -11.14 9.71
CA LEU A 60 11.14 -10.37 9.60
C LEU A 60 12.04 -10.66 10.79
N SER A 61 13.34 -10.80 10.53
CA SER A 61 14.37 -10.65 11.56
C SER A 61 15.31 -9.52 11.17
N PHE A 62 15.97 -8.93 12.16
CA PHE A 62 16.89 -7.82 11.93
C PHE A 62 18.26 -8.12 12.52
N LYS A 63 19.31 -7.60 11.88
CA LYS A 63 20.68 -7.75 12.38
C LYS A 63 20.80 -7.13 13.77
N LYS A 64 21.41 -7.86 14.71
CA LYS A 64 21.63 -7.44 16.11
C LYS A 64 20.34 -7.21 16.92
N CYS A 65 19.18 -7.58 16.40
CA CYS A 65 17.93 -7.65 17.15
C CYS A 65 17.59 -9.12 17.39
N GLN A 66 17.33 -9.51 18.63
CA GLN A 66 16.86 -10.86 18.92
C GLN A 66 15.35 -10.95 18.64
N GLY A 67 14.93 -12.07 18.07
CA GLY A 67 13.53 -12.36 17.78
C GLY A 67 13.10 -12.13 16.33
N THR A 68 11.85 -12.49 16.08
CA THR A 68 11.17 -12.30 14.78
C THR A 68 9.94 -11.43 14.96
N PHE A 69 9.61 -10.70 13.92
CA PHE A 69 8.53 -9.73 13.91
C PHE A 69 7.58 -10.03 12.76
N LYS A 70 6.30 -9.79 12.96
CA LYS A 70 5.25 -10.08 11.97
C LYS A 70 4.73 -8.78 11.37
N PHE A 71 4.70 -8.68 10.05
CA PHE A 71 4.15 -7.54 9.33
C PHE A 71 3.04 -8.00 8.39
N VAL A 72 1.81 -7.55 8.67
CA VAL A 72 0.64 -7.92 7.87
C VAL A 72 0.55 -7.01 6.64
N LEU A 73 0.93 -7.53 5.47
CA LEU A 73 0.91 -6.76 4.22
C LEU A 73 -0.50 -6.44 3.75
N ALA A 74 -1.55 -7.13 4.22
CA ALA A 74 -2.94 -6.83 3.84
C ALA A 74 -3.38 -5.38 4.17
N ARG A 75 -2.61 -4.68 5.02
CA ARG A 75 -2.85 -3.28 5.41
C ARG A 75 -2.13 -2.25 4.53
N VAL A 76 -1.30 -2.70 3.59
CA VAL A 76 -0.42 -1.87 2.77
C VAL A 76 -0.26 -2.43 1.35
N SER A 77 0.40 -1.69 0.45
CA SER A 77 0.78 -2.24 -0.86
C SER A 77 1.87 -3.31 -0.71
N SER A 78 1.46 -4.59 -0.72
CA SER A 78 2.31 -5.76 -0.46
C SER A 78 3.58 -5.83 -1.32
N ASN A 79 3.45 -5.59 -2.62
CA ASN A 79 4.55 -5.65 -3.57
C ASN A 79 5.61 -4.56 -3.34
N MET A 80 5.17 -3.36 -2.97
CA MET A 80 6.05 -2.22 -2.70
C MET A 80 6.90 -2.48 -1.45
N TYR A 81 6.27 -2.89 -0.35
CA TYR A 81 6.97 -3.18 0.90
C TYR A 81 7.93 -4.37 0.77
N MET A 82 7.54 -5.43 0.06
CA MET A 82 8.43 -6.56 -0.18
C MET A 82 9.67 -6.17 -0.99
N SER A 83 9.50 -5.35 -2.02
CA SER A 83 10.63 -4.83 -2.81
C SER A 83 11.53 -3.92 -1.98
N PHE A 84 10.93 -3.02 -1.19
CA PHE A 84 11.64 -2.13 -0.28
C PHE A 84 12.49 -2.90 0.75
N LEU A 85 11.89 -3.89 1.43
CA LEU A 85 12.58 -4.69 2.44
C LEU A 85 13.73 -5.52 1.83
N LYS A 86 13.49 -6.14 0.66
CA LYS A 86 14.54 -6.88 -0.08
C LYS A 86 15.69 -5.95 -0.47
N HIS A 87 15.38 -4.74 -0.92
CA HIS A 87 16.40 -3.75 -1.27
C HIS A 87 17.18 -3.29 -0.02
N ALA A 88 16.50 -2.96 1.07
CA ALA A 88 17.12 -2.55 2.33
C ALA A 88 18.07 -3.63 2.88
N ARG A 89 17.67 -4.90 2.83
CA ARG A 89 18.54 -6.04 3.16
C ARG A 89 19.79 -6.09 2.28
N LYS A 90 19.62 -6.06 0.95
CA LYS A 90 20.73 -6.16 -0.02
C LYS A 90 21.73 -5.01 0.12
N SER A 91 21.23 -3.80 0.35
CA SER A 91 22.03 -2.58 0.48
C SER A 91 22.54 -2.34 1.91
N ALA A 92 22.27 -3.24 2.85
CA ALA A 92 22.54 -3.08 4.28
C ALA A 92 22.00 -1.75 4.87
N ARG A 93 20.90 -1.24 4.29
CA ARG A 93 20.30 0.03 4.70
C ARG A 93 19.39 -0.20 5.91
N PRO A 94 19.56 0.58 7.00
CA PRO A 94 18.67 0.48 8.14
C PRO A 94 17.28 1.05 7.79
N VAL A 95 16.24 0.40 8.32
CA VAL A 95 14.84 0.81 8.25
C VAL A 95 14.31 1.04 9.66
N LYS A 96 13.45 2.04 9.82
CA LYS A 96 12.78 2.37 11.08
C LYS A 96 11.61 1.42 11.30
N ILE A 97 11.59 0.76 12.45
CA ILE A 97 10.57 -0.23 12.82
C ILE A 97 9.72 0.32 13.96
N TYR A 98 8.41 0.26 13.76
CA TYR A 98 7.40 0.63 14.75
C TYR A 98 6.54 -0.60 15.03
N ILE A 99 6.36 -0.94 16.31
CA ILE A 99 5.61 -2.12 16.75
C ILE A 99 4.42 -1.71 17.61
N TYR A 100 3.42 -2.58 17.70
CA TYR A 100 2.38 -2.43 18.71
C TYR A 100 2.91 -2.76 20.09
N LYS A 101 2.59 -1.93 21.08
CA LYS A 101 3.05 -2.09 22.46
C LYS A 101 2.70 -3.48 23.00
N GLY A 102 3.70 -4.17 23.55
CA GLY A 102 3.55 -5.52 24.09
C GLY A 102 3.41 -6.64 23.04
N SER A 103 3.68 -6.36 21.76
CA SER A 103 3.59 -7.34 20.67
C SER A 103 4.86 -7.38 19.82
N THR A 104 5.01 -8.44 19.02
CA THR A 104 5.99 -8.57 17.93
C THR A 104 5.41 -8.14 16.57
N ASP A 105 4.17 -7.66 16.56
CA ASP A 105 3.49 -7.18 15.36
C ASP A 105 4.02 -5.79 14.97
N ILE A 106 4.49 -5.66 13.74
CA ILE A 106 4.93 -4.40 13.15
C ILE A 106 3.70 -3.61 12.72
N ALA A 107 3.61 -2.40 13.23
CA ALA A 107 2.61 -1.42 12.82
C ALA A 107 3.04 -0.70 11.53
N GLU A 108 4.30 -0.30 11.45
CA GLU A 108 4.82 0.51 10.36
C GLU A 108 6.32 0.29 10.14
N ILE A 109 6.76 0.43 8.88
CA ILE A 109 8.16 0.38 8.46
C ILE A 109 8.44 1.64 7.62
N LYS A 110 9.49 2.40 7.97
CA LYS A 110 9.90 3.64 7.29
C LYS A 110 11.37 3.68 6.91
#